data_AF-A0A6N3BX83-F1
#
_entry.id   AF-A0A6N3BX83-F1
#
_cell.length_a   1.000
_cell.length_b   1.000
_cell.length_c   1.000
_cell.angle_alpha   90.00
_cell.angle_beta   90.00
_cell.angle_gamma   90.00
#
_symmetry.space_group_name_H-M   'P 1'
#
loop_
_entity.id
_entity.type
_entity.pdbx_description
1 polymer ?
#
loop_
_entity_poly.entity_id
_entity_poly.type
_entity_poly.pdbx_seq_one_letter_code
_entity_poly.pdbx_strand_id
1 'polypeptide(L)' 'MSIAKEERTPLSIDHVGVHSPYQELPLPKGVEVVREKQLTFDPAGGNSSLTKIQFQTEKEVVTYQLAIGNGKIKKSTAPR' A
#
# COMPACT_ATOMS: atom_id res chain seq x y z
N MET A 1 -30.62 -9.16 13.91
CA MET A 1 -29.34 -8.44 14.11
C MET A 1 -28.55 -8.58 12.83
N SER A 2 -28.42 -7.49 12.07
CA SER A 2 -27.73 -7.52 10.78
C SER A 2 -26.23 -7.50 11.03
N ILE A 3 -25.59 -8.63 10.79
CA ILE A 3 -24.13 -8.75 10.79
C ILE A 3 -23.69 -8.04 9.51
N ALA A 4 -23.24 -6.79 9.62
CA ALA A 4 -22.60 -6.12 8.50
C ALA A 4 -21.38 -6.96 8.15
N LYS A 5 -21.44 -7.65 7.02
CA LYS A 5 -20.33 -8.38 6.44
C LYS A 5 -19.38 -7.31 5.92
N GLU A 6 -18.58 -6.75 6.82
CA GLU A 6 -17.55 -5.77 6.47
C GLU A 6 -16.50 -6.52 5.65
N GLU A 7 -16.70 -6.53 4.33
CA GLU A 7 -15.83 -7.23 3.40
C GLU A 7 -14.43 -6.63 3.52
N ARG A 8 -13.50 -7.48 3.96
CA ARG A 8 -12.07 -7.16 4.04
C ARG A 8 -11.66 -6.56 2.71
N THR A 9 -11.37 -5.28 2.73
CA THR A 9 -11.15 -4.51 1.52
C THR A 9 -9.64 -4.45 1.25
N PRO A 10 -9.14 -5.12 0.19
CA PRO A 10 -7.73 -5.08 -0.12
C PRO A 10 -7.36 -3.78 -0.86
N LEU A 11 -6.23 -3.19 -0.47
CA LEU A 11 -5.52 -2.21 -1.27
C LEU A 11 -4.51 -2.96 -2.14
N SER A 12 -4.64 -2.85 -3.45
CA SER A 12 -3.76 -3.51 -4.41
C SER A 12 -2.87 -2.47 -5.06
N ILE A 13 -1.58 -2.76 -5.19
CA ILE A 13 -0.58 -1.88 -5.79
C ILE A 13 0.12 -2.69 -6.85
N ASP A 14 0.06 -2.24 -8.09
CA ASP A 14 0.62 -2.92 -9.26
C ASP A 14 1.38 -1.94 -10.15
N HIS A 15 1.81 -2.39 -11.33
CA HIS A 15 2.53 -1.55 -12.28
C HIS A 15 1.66 -0.47 -12.95
N VAL A 16 0.35 -0.47 -12.74
CA VAL A 16 -0.59 0.51 -13.30
C VAL A 16 -0.93 1.59 -12.26
N GLY A 17 -1.10 1.19 -11.00
CA GLY A 17 -1.59 2.10 -9.98
C GLY A 17 -1.76 1.49 -8.60
N VAL A 18 -2.41 2.28 -7.75
CA VAL A 18 -2.89 1.90 -6.45
C VAL A 18 -4.41 1.83 -6.53
N HIS A 19 -4.96 0.66 -6.25
CA HIS A 19 -6.37 0.34 -6.42
C HIS A 19 -6.98 0.01 -5.07
N SER A 20 -8.06 0.70 -4.75
CA SER A 20 -8.92 0.41 -3.60
C SER A 20 -10.38 0.61 -4.02
N PRO A 21 -11.34 0.02 -3.31
CA PRO A 21 -12.77 0.26 -3.55
C PRO A 21 -13.21 1.72 -3.38
N TYR A 22 -12.42 2.54 -2.68
CA TYR A 22 -12.71 3.96 -2.48
C TYR A 22 -12.10 4.85 -3.55
N GLN A 23 -10.98 4.42 -4.14
CA GLN A 23 -10.20 5.24 -5.06
C GLN A 23 -9.20 4.39 -5.85
N GLU A 24 -9.05 4.77 -7.13
CA GLU A 24 -7.97 4.33 -7.99
C GLU A 24 -7.01 5.51 -8.24
N LEU A 25 -5.72 5.26 -8.07
CA LEU A 25 -4.65 6.23 -8.27
C LEU A 25 -3.66 5.67 -9.28
N PRO A 26 -3.59 6.21 -10.51
CA PRO A 26 -2.63 5.75 -11.50
C PRO A 26 -1.20 6.14 -11.11
N LEU A 27 -0.21 5.35 -11.54
CA LEU A 27 1.18 5.71 -11.35
C LEU A 27 1.58 6.89 -12.26
N PRO A 28 2.28 7.92 -11.72
CA PRO A 28 2.84 8.98 -12.53
C PRO A 28 3.92 8.46 -13.50
N LYS A 29 4.14 9.19 -14.61
CA LYS A 29 5.24 8.89 -15.54
C LYS A 29 6.58 8.92 -14.81
N GLY A 30 7.44 7.94 -15.08
CA GLY A 30 8.76 7.81 -14.45
C GLY A 30 8.73 7.23 -13.02
N VAL A 31 7.57 6.71 -12.59
CA VAL A 31 7.43 5.95 -11.33
C VAL A 31 7.01 4.52 -11.67
N GLU A 32 7.77 3.55 -11.18
CA GLU A 32 7.49 2.13 -11.32
C GLU A 32 7.34 1.48 -9.95
N VAL A 33 6.42 0.53 -9.82
CA VAL A 33 6.35 -0.31 -8.62
C VAL A 33 7.43 -1.38 -8.71
N VAL A 34 8.28 -1.47 -7.68
CA VAL A 34 9.37 -2.48 -7.63
C VAL A 34 8.79 -3.88 -7.44
N ARG A 35 7.72 -3.98 -6.63
CA ARG A 35 7.04 -5.24 -6.38
C ARG A 35 5.56 -5.00 -6.13
N GLU A 36 4.73 -5.67 -6.91
CA GLU A 36 3.29 -5.66 -6.70
C GLU A 36 2.95 -6.15 -5.30
N LYS A 37 1.94 -5.53 -4.71
CA LYS A 37 1.56 -5.85 -3.34
C LYS A 37 0.08 -5.67 -3.10
N GLN A 38 -0.47 -6.63 -2.39
CA GLN A 38 -1.82 -6.52 -1.87
C GLN A 38 -1.76 -6.39 -0.35
N LEU A 39 -2.52 -5.44 0.18
CA LEU A 39 -2.64 -5.14 1.59
C LEU A 39 -4.09 -5.36 2.00
N THR A 40 -4.33 -6.34 2.87
CA THR A 40 -5.66 -6.53 3.48
C THR A 40 -5.69 -5.79 4.81
N PHE A 41 -6.74 -5.01 5.06
CA PHE A 41 -6.96 -4.34 6.33
C PHE A 41 -7.99 -5.12 7.16
N ASP A 42 -7.66 -5.43 8.41
CA ASP A 42 -8.54 -6.08 9.37
C ASP A 42 -9.21 -5.00 10.21
N PRO A 43 -10.54 -4.82 10.08
CA PRO A 43 -11.29 -3.81 10.82
C PRO A 43 -11.28 -4.04 12.34
N ALA A 44 -11.03 -5.28 12.80
CA ALA A 44 -10.89 -5.59 14.22
C ALA A 44 -9.53 -5.18 14.83
N GLY A 45 -8.65 -4.53 14.05
CA GLY A 45 -7.36 -4.02 14.53
C GLY A 45 -6.27 -5.08 14.70
N GLY A 46 -6.50 -6.31 14.24
CA GLY A 46 -5.55 -7.44 14.33
C GLY A 46 -4.29 -7.29 13.47
N ASN A 47 -4.26 -6.33 12.54
CA ASN A 47 -3.16 -6.17 11.59
C ASN A 47 -1.98 -5.39 12.17
N SER A 48 -1.26 -5.99 13.12
CA SER A 48 0.05 -5.48 13.60
C SER A 48 1.16 -5.54 12.54
N SER A 49 0.85 -6.00 11.33
CA SER A 49 1.83 -6.26 10.28
C SER A 49 2.49 -4.99 9.77
N LEU A 50 3.81 -5.01 9.77
CA LEU A 50 4.65 -4.01 9.14
C LEU A 50 4.84 -4.38 7.67
N THR A 51 4.33 -3.55 6.75
CA THR A 51 4.52 -3.74 5.31
C THR A 51 5.45 -2.68 4.75
N LYS A 52 6.33 -3.10 3.83
CA LYS A 52 7.06 -2.20 2.94
C LYS A 52 6.47 -2.21 1.53
N ILE A 53 6.34 -1.04 0.92
CA ILE A 53 6.03 -0.80 -0.49
C ILE A 53 7.22 -0.03 -1.08
N GLN A 54 7.64 -0.36 -2.28
CA GLN A 54 8.78 0.28 -2.92
C GLN A 54 8.39 0.76 -4.31
N PHE A 55 8.68 2.03 -4.57
CA PHE A 55 8.56 2.66 -5.86
C PHE A 55 9.95 3.03 -6.36
N GLN A 56 10.22 2.73 -7.61
CA GLN A 56 11.43 3.14 -8.30
C GLN A 56 11.11 4.36 -9.14
N THR A 57 11.99 5.34 -9.09
CA THR A 57 12.02 6.47 -9.99
C THR A 57 13.29 6.41 -10.84
N GLU A 58 13.46 7.33 -11.78
CA GLU A 58 14.69 7.41 -12.58
C GLU A 58 15.96 7.59 -11.72
N LYS A 59 15.83 8.18 -10.52
CA LYS A 59 16.97 8.60 -9.68
C LYS A 59 17.13 7.77 -8.41
N GLU A 60 16.01 7.35 -7.82
CA GLU A 60 16.00 6.76 -6.48
C GLU A 60 14.89 5.73 -6.31
N VAL A 61 15.08 4.83 -5.34
CA VAL A 61 14.06 3.92 -4.82
C VAL A 61 13.48 4.51 -3.55
N VAL A 62 12.18 4.80 -3.59
CA VAL A 62 11.39 5.28 -2.46
C VAL A 62 10.73 4.10 -1.77
N THR A 63 11.03 3.89 -0.49
CA THR A 63 10.43 2.84 0.34
C THR A 63 9.45 3.47 1.33
N TYR A 64 8.19 3.03 1.27
CA TYR A 64 7.16 3.33 2.26
C TYR A 64 6.96 2.14 3.18
N GLN A 65 7.20 2.34 4.48
CA GLN A 65 6.96 1.36 5.52
C GLN A 65 5.68 1.75 6.27
N LEU A 66 4.66 0.91 6.14
CA LEU A 66 3.33 1.06 6.73
C LEU A 66 3.19 0.13 7.91
N ALA A 67 2.96 0.70 9.09
CA ALA A 67 2.56 -0.03 10.28
C ALA A 67 1.03 0.01 10.36
N ILE A 68 0.38 -1.03 9.84
CA ILE A 68 -1.08 -1.05 9.63
C ILE A 68 -1.83 -0.91 10.97
N GLY A 69 -1.35 -1.59 12.02
CA GLY A 69 -2.04 -1.65 13.31
C GLY A 69 -2.08 -0.33 14.08
N ASN A 70 -1.28 0.67 13.72
CA ASN A 70 -1.31 1.99 14.35
C ASN A 70 -1.37 3.15 13.34
N GLY A 71 -1.59 2.85 12.06
CA GLY A 71 -1.69 3.83 10.98
C GLY A 71 -0.40 4.61 10.68
N LYS A 72 0.75 4.24 11.26
CA LYS A 72 2.01 4.99 11.03
C LYS A 72 2.61 4.65 9.68
N ILE A 73 3.08 5.69 8.99
CA ILE A 73 3.78 5.57 7.71
C ILE A 73 5.16 6.20 7.87
N LYS A 74 6.19 5.49 7.43
CA LYS A 74 7.56 6.00 7.32
C LYS A 74 8.00 5.96 5.86
N LYS A 75 8.63 7.03 5.38
CA LYS A 75 9.23 7.11 4.04
C LYS A 75 10.75 7.15 4.19
N SER A 76 11.45 6.40 3.34
CA SER A 76 12.90 6.50 3.16
C SER A 76 13.24 6.43 1.69
N THR A 77 14.34 7.03 1.26
CA THR A 77 14.83 6.94 -0.11
C THR A 77 16.25 6.38 -0.14
N ALA A 78 16.58 5.70 -1.22
CA ALA A 78 17.92 5.21 -1.50
C ALA A 78 18.25 5.51 -2.98
N PRO A 79 19.49 5.92 -3.30
CA PRO A 79 19.91 6.05 -4.69
C PRO A 79 19.76 4.71 -5.40
N ARG A 80 19.40 4.75 -6.68
CA ARG A 80 19.29 3.56 -7.54
C ARG A 80 20.65 2.92 -7.78
#